data_AF-A0A6J4U2A0-F1
#
_entry.id   AF-A0A6J4U2A0-F1
#
_cell.length_a   1.000
_cell.length_b   1.000
_cell.length_c   1.000
_cell.angle_alpha   90.00
_cell.angle_beta   90.00
_cell.angle_gamma   90.00
#
_symmetry.space_group_name_H-M   'P 1'
#
loop_
_entity.id
_entity.type
_entity.pdbx_description
1 polymer ?
#
loop_
_entity_poly.entity_id
_entity_poly.type
_entity_poly.pdbx_seq_one_letter_code
_entity_poly.pdbx_strand_id
1 'polypeptide(L)'
;MLTPSLHKALRALPLTLALLAVPVGAQAATITQEGDALVLRGAPGESNFVYMNGSYNPAGRLRFEDSKAITSVPGTCEARTDTMVDCEMLARVHIELGDQNDSVGFSEDHTFVLPYEILGGDGSDRLHGNHEGDAPGLLDGGPGKDGLDGYGGDDELRGGPGDDALAGEQV
;
A
#
# COMPACT_ATOMS: atom_id res chain seq x y z
N MET A 1 -40.08 38.05 -60.26
CA MET A 1 -39.48 38.06 -58.91
C MET A 1 -40.05 36.87 -58.14
N LEU A 2 -39.36 35.73 -58.09
CA LEU A 2 -39.66 34.59 -57.22
C LEU A 2 -38.35 33.83 -56.97
N THR A 3 -37.92 33.79 -55.72
CA THR A 3 -36.68 33.17 -55.23
C THR A 3 -36.91 31.68 -54.92
N PRO A 4 -35.97 30.77 -55.22
CA PRO A 4 -36.04 29.40 -54.73
C PRO A 4 -35.49 29.30 -53.29
N SER A 5 -36.25 28.66 -52.41
CA SER A 5 -35.89 28.36 -51.02
C SER A 5 -34.98 27.12 -50.95
N LEU A 6 -33.74 27.33 -50.50
CA LEU A 6 -32.73 26.29 -50.33
C LEU A 6 -32.94 25.57 -48.98
N HIS A 7 -33.46 24.34 -49.01
CA HIS A 7 -33.56 23.49 -47.81
C HIS A 7 -32.16 22.97 -47.46
N LYS A 8 -31.49 23.60 -46.47
CA LYS A 8 -30.25 23.10 -45.90
C LYS A 8 -30.54 21.83 -45.10
N ALA A 9 -30.12 20.67 -45.62
CA ALA A 9 -30.12 19.42 -44.89
C ALA A 9 -29.09 19.49 -43.74
N LEU A 10 -29.59 19.50 -42.51
CA LEU A 10 -28.77 19.45 -41.30
C LEU A 10 -28.23 18.02 -41.14
N ARG A 11 -26.96 17.78 -41.47
CA ARG A 11 -26.30 16.50 -41.23
C ARG A 11 -25.96 16.39 -39.73
N ALA A 12 -26.70 15.55 -39.01
CA ALA A 12 -26.35 15.17 -37.65
C ALA A 12 -25.06 14.33 -37.68
N LEU A 13 -24.00 14.82 -37.03
CA LEU A 13 -22.73 14.11 -36.87
C LEU A 13 -22.88 13.16 -35.67
N PRO A 14 -22.65 11.84 -35.79
CA PRO A 14 -22.72 10.94 -34.65
C PRO A 14 -21.56 11.22 -33.70
N LEU A 15 -21.89 11.61 -32.46
CA LEU A 15 -20.93 11.75 -31.37
C LEU A 15 -20.58 10.35 -30.87
N THR A 16 -19.55 9.73 -31.44
CA THR A 16 -18.96 8.50 -30.92
C THR A 16 -18.30 8.79 -29.57
N LEU A 17 -18.97 8.40 -28.49
CA LEU A 17 -18.41 8.35 -27.15
C LEU A 17 -17.38 7.22 -27.11
N ALA A 18 -16.10 7.55 -27.26
CA ALA A 18 -15.02 6.59 -27.07
C ALA A 18 -14.97 6.21 -25.59
N LEU A 19 -15.46 5.00 -25.27
CA LEU A 19 -15.29 4.40 -23.96
C LEU A 19 -13.78 4.10 -23.83
N LEU A 20 -13.05 4.94 -23.08
CA LEU A 20 -11.68 4.65 -22.70
C LEU A 20 -11.71 3.41 -21.82
N ALA A 21 -11.35 2.26 -22.39
CA ALA A 21 -11.01 1.09 -21.61
C ALA A 21 -9.76 1.45 -20.81
N VAL A 22 -9.94 1.77 -19.53
CA VAL A 22 -8.81 1.81 -18.60
C VAL A 22 -8.27 0.39 -18.60
N PRO A 23 -7.00 0.16 -19.01
CA PRO A 23 -6.42 -1.16 -18.86
C PRO A 23 -6.53 -1.49 -17.37
N VAL A 24 -7.26 -2.56 -17.05
CA VAL A 24 -7.11 -3.22 -15.75
C VAL A 24 -5.70 -3.81 -15.81
N GLY A 25 -4.71 -2.97 -15.53
CA GLY A 25 -3.35 -3.40 -15.24
C GLY A 25 -3.41 -4.37 -14.07
N ALA A 26 -2.50 -5.33 -14.04
CA ALA A 26 -2.39 -6.27 -12.94
C ALA A 26 -2.57 -5.52 -11.59
N GLN A 27 -3.53 -5.97 -10.78
CA GLN A 27 -3.73 -5.48 -9.43
C GLN A 27 -2.51 -5.93 -8.63
N ALA A 28 -1.60 -4.99 -8.43
CA ALA A 28 -0.30 -5.24 -7.87
C ALA A 28 0.12 -4.01 -7.07
N ALA A 29 0.59 -4.24 -5.86
CA ALA A 29 1.06 -3.19 -4.99
C ALA A 29 2.19 -2.38 -5.65
N THR A 30 2.36 -1.17 -5.17
CA THR A 30 3.41 -0.25 -5.62
C THR A 30 4.17 0.29 -4.43
N ILE A 31 5.46 0.55 -4.62
CA ILE A 31 6.28 1.30 -3.69
C ILE A 31 6.63 2.63 -4.37
N THR A 32 6.54 3.72 -3.62
CA THR A 32 6.99 5.05 -4.04
C THR A 32 7.86 5.67 -2.96
N GLN A 33 8.65 6.66 -3.34
CA GLN A 33 9.35 7.50 -2.38
C GLN A 33 8.64 8.85 -2.31
N GLU A 34 8.07 9.17 -1.16
CA GLU A 34 7.38 10.43 -0.88
C GLU A 34 8.17 11.23 0.16
N GLY A 35 9.06 12.11 -0.30
CA GLY A 35 9.99 12.82 0.58
C GLY A 35 11.02 11.88 1.19
N ASP A 36 11.01 11.77 2.53
CA ASP A 36 11.84 10.88 3.33
C ASP A 36 11.13 9.58 3.73
N ALA A 37 9.97 9.30 3.14
CA ALA A 37 9.20 8.08 3.36
C ALA A 37 9.25 7.13 2.17
N LEU A 38 9.33 5.83 2.47
CA LEU A 38 8.94 4.78 1.53
C LEU A 38 7.46 4.48 1.75
N VAL A 39 6.68 4.53 0.67
CA VAL A 39 5.23 4.36 0.71
C VAL A 39 4.81 3.15 -0.11
N LEU A 40 4.31 2.10 0.54
CA LEU A 40 3.68 0.96 -0.12
C LEU A 40 2.17 1.22 -0.24
N ARG A 41 1.61 1.00 -1.44
CA ARG A 41 0.17 1.13 -1.73
C ARG A 41 -0.33 -0.15 -2.38
N GLY A 42 -1.26 -0.86 -1.75
CA GLY A 42 -1.97 -2.00 -2.32
C GLY A 42 -2.84 -1.58 -3.51
N ALA A 43 -3.06 -2.49 -4.46
CA ALA A 43 -3.95 -2.22 -5.58
C ALA A 43 -5.39 -2.62 -5.28
N PRO A 44 -6.40 -2.01 -5.93
CA PRO A 44 -7.80 -2.36 -5.71
C PRO A 44 -8.13 -3.86 -5.93
N GLY A 45 -8.79 -4.48 -4.97
CA GLY A 45 -9.14 -5.90 -4.98
C GLY A 45 -7.96 -6.84 -4.74
N GLU A 46 -6.83 -6.30 -4.27
CA GLU A 46 -5.63 -7.06 -3.95
C GLU A 46 -5.55 -7.33 -2.45
N SER A 47 -5.70 -8.59 -2.02
CA SER A 47 -5.20 -8.99 -0.70
C SER A 47 -3.67 -9.06 -0.73
N ASN A 48 -3.04 -8.27 0.13
CA ASN A 48 -1.60 -8.13 0.34
C ASN A 48 -1.19 -8.90 1.60
N PHE A 49 -0.01 -9.50 1.56
CA PHE A 49 0.63 -10.13 2.70
C PHE A 49 2.06 -9.62 2.77
N VAL A 50 2.22 -8.42 3.35
CA VAL A 50 3.47 -7.69 3.36
C VAL A 50 4.34 -8.16 4.53
N TYR A 51 5.55 -8.56 4.22
CA TYR A 51 6.57 -8.89 5.21
C TYR A 51 7.78 -7.98 5.04
N MET A 52 8.20 -7.34 6.12
CA MET A 52 9.28 -6.36 6.12
C MET A 52 10.48 -6.83 6.93
N ASN A 53 11.67 -6.62 6.39
CA ASN A 53 12.90 -6.95 7.11
C ASN A 53 14.09 -6.10 6.62
N GLY A 54 15.12 -5.95 7.45
CA GLY A 54 16.41 -5.45 7.02
C GLY A 54 17.02 -6.42 6.00
N SER A 55 17.37 -5.93 4.81
CA SER A 55 18.09 -6.73 3.83
C SER A 55 19.54 -6.91 4.25
N TYR A 56 20.06 -8.12 4.03
CA TYR A 56 21.47 -8.47 4.28
C TYR A 56 22.37 -8.37 3.08
N ASN A 57 21.80 -8.42 1.88
CA ASN A 57 22.58 -8.42 0.65
C ASN A 57 21.77 -7.74 -0.46
N PRO A 58 21.93 -6.42 -0.66
CA PRO A 58 22.87 -5.54 0.04
C PRO A 58 22.46 -5.30 1.50
N ALA A 59 23.44 -5.23 2.41
CA ALA A 59 23.21 -4.81 3.79
C ALA A 59 22.81 -3.33 3.86
N GLY A 60 22.04 -2.94 4.88
CA GLY A 60 21.63 -1.54 5.08
C GLY A 60 20.50 -1.07 4.18
N ARG A 61 19.75 -2.01 3.59
CA ARG A 61 18.54 -1.75 2.81
C ARG A 61 17.32 -2.27 3.57
N LEU A 62 16.15 -1.71 3.27
CA LEU A 62 14.88 -2.20 3.75
C LEU A 62 14.24 -3.09 2.69
N ARG A 63 13.86 -4.32 3.04
CA ARG A 63 13.17 -5.25 2.18
C ARG A 63 11.66 -5.17 2.40
N PHE A 64 10.93 -5.11 1.31
CA PHE A 64 9.51 -5.38 1.22
C PHE A 64 9.33 -6.70 0.47
N GLU A 65 8.59 -7.62 1.06
CA GLU A 65 8.11 -8.84 0.41
C GLU A 65 6.60 -8.87 0.46
N ASP A 66 5.95 -9.29 -0.61
CA ASP A 66 4.50 -9.50 -0.67
C ASP A 66 4.17 -10.88 -1.27
N SER A 67 2.96 -11.37 -1.07
CA SER A 67 2.42 -12.55 -1.73
C SER A 67 2.19 -12.37 -3.24
N LYS A 68 2.12 -11.12 -3.70
CA LYS A 68 1.88 -10.73 -5.10
C LYS A 68 2.96 -9.79 -5.60
N ALA A 69 2.94 -9.57 -6.91
CA ALA A 69 3.98 -8.77 -7.55
C ALA A 69 3.89 -7.30 -7.13
N ILE A 70 5.03 -6.68 -6.87
CA ILE A 70 5.15 -5.23 -6.67
C ILE A 70 5.60 -4.62 -8.00
N THR A 71 4.73 -3.85 -8.65
CA THR A 71 4.90 -3.51 -10.08
C THR A 71 5.47 -2.11 -10.37
N SER A 72 5.54 -1.24 -9.36
CA SER A 72 6.16 0.07 -9.48
C SER A 72 7.02 0.33 -8.25
N VAL A 73 8.29 0.73 -8.46
CA VAL A 73 9.26 1.00 -7.38
C VAL A 73 10.08 2.24 -7.73
N PRO A 74 10.47 3.10 -6.76
CA PRO A 74 11.27 4.28 -7.04
C PRO A 74 12.72 3.89 -7.37
N GLY A 75 13.50 4.82 -7.93
CA GLY A 75 14.91 4.57 -8.26
C GLY A 75 15.82 4.27 -7.07
N THR A 76 15.36 4.56 -5.85
CA THR A 76 16.00 4.17 -4.58
C THR A 76 15.73 2.72 -4.20
N CYS A 77 14.94 1.99 -4.99
CA CYS A 77 14.62 0.58 -4.80
C CYS A 77 15.10 -0.29 -5.96
N GLU A 78 15.37 -1.57 -5.67
CA GLU A 78 15.79 -2.59 -6.61
C GLU A 78 14.91 -3.83 -6.43
N ALA A 79 14.17 -4.21 -7.48
CA ALA A 79 13.41 -5.45 -7.48
C ALA A 79 14.36 -6.67 -7.51
N ARG A 80 14.17 -7.59 -6.56
CA ARG A 80 14.94 -8.84 -6.43
C ARG A 80 14.22 -9.99 -7.11
N THR A 81 12.90 -10.04 -6.90
CA THR A 81 11.94 -10.88 -7.62
C THR A 81 10.74 -9.99 -7.99
N ASP A 82 9.69 -10.58 -8.54
CA ASP A 82 8.40 -9.90 -8.72
C ASP A 82 7.77 -9.51 -7.37
N THR A 83 7.95 -10.34 -6.34
CA THR A 83 7.37 -10.16 -4.99
C THR A 83 8.28 -9.49 -3.98
N MET A 84 9.57 -9.30 -4.28
CA MET A 84 10.57 -8.85 -3.31
C MET A 84 11.33 -7.64 -3.84
N VAL A 85 11.37 -6.57 -3.06
CA VAL A 85 12.00 -5.30 -3.40
C VAL A 85 12.88 -4.83 -2.25
N ASP A 86 14.13 -4.47 -2.56
CA ASP A 86 15.04 -3.86 -1.60
C ASP A 86 15.16 -2.37 -1.86
N CYS A 87 14.88 -1.55 -0.86
CA CYS A 87 14.92 -0.09 -0.91
C CYS A 87 16.04 0.48 -0.05
N GLU A 88 16.59 1.63 -0.44
CA GLU A 88 17.42 2.43 0.47
C GLU A 88 16.60 2.76 1.72
N MET A 89 17.18 2.54 2.89
CA MET A 89 16.51 2.84 4.15
C MET A 89 16.33 4.36 4.29
N LEU A 90 15.08 4.83 4.27
CA LEU A 90 14.74 6.25 4.47
C LEU A 90 14.35 6.53 5.93
N ALA A 91 13.79 7.69 6.22
CA ALA A 91 13.50 8.12 7.59
C ALA A 91 12.26 7.47 8.18
N ARG A 92 11.30 7.04 7.35
CA ARG A 92 10.07 6.38 7.81
C ARG A 92 9.44 5.49 6.72
N VAL A 93 8.53 4.63 7.14
CA VAL A 93 7.72 3.78 6.26
C VAL A 93 6.25 4.16 6.40
N HIS A 94 5.53 4.18 5.29
CA HIS A 94 4.07 4.31 5.24
C HIS A 94 3.50 3.16 4.41
N ILE A 95 2.48 2.48 4.90
CA ILE A 95 1.84 1.35 4.22
C ILE A 95 0.34 1.62 4.16
N GLU A 96 -0.21 1.55 2.96
CA GLU A 96 -1.65 1.65 2.71
C GLU A 96 -2.09 0.38 1.96
N LEU A 97 -2.78 -0.53 2.64
CA LEU A 97 -3.15 -1.83 2.07
C LEU A 97 -4.43 -1.74 1.24
N GLY A 98 -5.39 -0.94 1.71
CA GLY A 98 -6.50 -0.45 0.90
C GLY A 98 -7.78 -1.23 1.15
N ASP A 99 -8.10 -2.19 0.28
CA ASP A 99 -9.28 -3.04 0.42
C ASP A 99 -8.87 -4.51 0.58
N GLN A 100 -9.84 -5.34 0.96
CA GLN A 100 -9.68 -6.78 1.20
C GLN A 100 -9.07 -7.08 2.57
N ASN A 101 -8.83 -8.37 2.85
CA ASN A 101 -8.22 -8.79 4.12
C ASN A 101 -6.72 -8.88 3.92
N ASP A 102 -5.98 -8.00 4.56
CA ASP A 102 -4.54 -7.84 4.41
C ASP A 102 -3.76 -8.28 5.64
N SER A 103 -2.45 -8.39 5.50
CA SER A 103 -1.55 -8.62 6.63
C SER A 103 -0.22 -7.92 6.45
N VAL A 104 0.29 -7.35 7.54
CA VAL A 104 1.65 -6.79 7.64
C VAL A 104 2.37 -7.45 8.80
N GLY A 105 3.63 -7.79 8.61
CA GLY A 105 4.52 -8.20 9.69
C GLY A 105 5.98 -7.86 9.46
N PHE A 106 6.75 -7.95 10.54
CA PHE A 106 8.17 -7.61 10.57
C PHE A 106 9.00 -8.84 10.95
N SER A 107 10.25 -8.88 10.50
CA SER A 107 11.19 -9.93 10.90
C SER A 107 11.80 -9.66 12.27
N GLU A 108 11.77 -10.67 13.15
CA GLU A 108 12.44 -10.66 14.45
C GLU A 108 13.98 -10.70 14.32
N ASP A 109 14.49 -11.38 13.30
CA ASP A 109 15.94 -11.61 13.16
C ASP A 109 16.68 -10.44 12.50
N HIS A 110 16.01 -9.68 11.62
CA HIS A 110 16.62 -8.68 10.73
C HIS A 110 15.97 -7.33 10.92
N THR A 111 16.19 -6.77 12.09
CA THR A 111 15.44 -5.61 12.52
C THR A 111 16.02 -4.30 11.99
N PHE A 112 15.11 -3.38 11.76
CA PHE A 112 15.38 -1.99 11.42
C PHE A 112 14.57 -1.14 12.39
N VAL A 113 15.10 0.02 12.76
CA VAL A 113 14.44 0.92 13.71
C VAL A 113 14.08 2.18 12.97
N LEU A 114 12.86 2.23 12.43
CA LEU A 114 12.31 3.38 11.72
C LEU A 114 10.87 3.60 12.19
N PRO A 115 10.43 4.86 12.36
CA PRO A 115 9.01 5.16 12.47
C PRO A 115 8.22 4.57 11.31
N TYR A 116 7.03 4.05 11.62
CA TYR A 116 6.19 3.41 10.63
C TYR A 116 4.71 3.77 10.86
N GLU A 117 3.97 3.85 9.77
CA GLU A 117 2.52 4.02 9.75
C GLU A 117 1.93 2.95 8.82
N ILE A 118 0.96 2.19 9.33
CA ILE A 118 0.30 1.10 8.61
C ILE A 118 -1.19 1.34 8.66
N LEU A 119 -1.80 1.47 7.48
CA LEU A 119 -3.24 1.60 7.29
C LEU A 119 -3.75 0.33 6.60
N GLY A 120 -4.55 -0.45 7.32
CA GLY A 120 -5.23 -1.65 6.81
C GLY A 120 -6.26 -1.27 5.75
N GLY A 121 -7.31 -0.57 6.16
CA GLY A 121 -8.34 -0.05 5.26
C GLY A 121 -9.63 -0.86 5.39
N ASP A 122 -10.31 -1.12 4.28
CA ASP A 122 -11.57 -1.87 4.27
C ASP A 122 -11.27 -3.38 4.29
N GLY A 123 -11.52 -4.08 5.40
CA GLY A 123 -10.98 -5.44 5.49
C GLY A 123 -11.27 -6.22 6.75
N SER A 124 -10.43 -7.21 7.00
CA SER A 124 -10.32 -7.90 8.29
C SER A 124 -8.85 -8.25 8.42
N ASP A 125 -8.12 -7.25 8.88
CA ASP A 125 -6.69 -7.15 8.68
C ASP A 125 -5.91 -7.67 9.87
N ARG A 126 -4.66 -8.03 9.63
CA ARG A 126 -3.70 -8.45 10.66
C ARG A 126 -2.46 -7.61 10.58
N LEU A 127 -2.37 -6.61 11.45
CA LEU A 127 -1.29 -5.64 11.45
C LEU A 127 -0.40 -5.90 12.66
N HIS A 128 0.84 -6.27 12.40
CA HIS A 128 1.86 -6.45 13.42
C HIS A 128 2.87 -5.33 13.30
N GLY A 129 3.18 -4.67 14.41
CA GLY A 129 4.24 -3.69 14.54
C GLY A 129 5.62 -4.33 14.56
N ASN A 130 6.63 -3.49 14.72
CA ASN A 130 8.00 -3.96 14.77
C ASN A 130 8.32 -4.53 16.16
N HIS A 131 8.97 -5.69 16.20
CA HIS A 131 9.30 -6.33 17.47
C HIS A 131 10.42 -5.64 18.25
N GLU A 132 11.25 -4.82 17.59
CA GLU A 132 12.49 -4.30 18.17
C GLU A 132 12.62 -2.78 18.05
N GLY A 133 13.07 -2.18 19.15
CA GLY A 133 13.45 -0.78 19.26
C GLY A 133 12.32 0.14 19.71
N ASP A 134 12.69 1.37 20.08
CA ASP A 134 11.77 2.40 20.58
C ASP A 134 11.19 3.28 19.44
N ALA A 135 11.19 2.78 18.19
CA ALA A 135 10.64 3.55 17.09
C ALA A 135 9.12 3.62 17.23
N PRO A 136 8.51 4.82 17.19
CA PRO A 136 7.07 4.93 17.32
C PRO A 136 6.39 4.39 16.05
N GLY A 137 5.40 3.53 16.24
CA GLY A 137 4.51 3.05 15.20
C GLY A 137 3.11 3.63 15.29
N LEU A 138 2.41 3.63 14.16
CA LEU A 138 0.97 3.79 14.09
C LEU A 138 0.37 2.65 13.30
N LEU A 139 -0.59 1.94 13.88
CA LEU A 139 -1.37 0.90 13.21
C LEU A 139 -2.83 1.34 13.22
N ASP A 140 -3.43 1.50 12.05
CA ASP A 140 -4.86 1.79 11.87
C ASP A 140 -5.50 0.64 11.08
N GLY A 141 -6.41 -0.09 11.72
CA GLY A 141 -7.14 -1.20 11.10
C GLY A 141 -8.09 -0.72 10.01
N GLY A 142 -8.79 0.39 10.24
CA GLY A 142 -9.85 0.87 9.35
C GLY A 142 -11.19 0.17 9.62
N PRO A 143 -12.13 0.17 8.65
CA PRO A 143 -13.38 -0.57 8.79
C PRO A 143 -13.16 -2.08 8.65
N GLY A 144 -13.56 -2.86 9.64
CA GLY A 144 -13.26 -4.28 9.58
C GLY A 144 -13.52 -5.07 10.83
N LYS A 145 -12.86 -6.22 10.90
CA LYS A 145 -12.62 -6.92 12.17
C LYS A 145 -11.14 -7.19 12.20
N ASP A 146 -10.42 -6.30 12.87
CA ASP A 146 -8.97 -6.22 12.71
C ASP A 146 -8.25 -6.76 13.93
N GLY A 147 -7.06 -7.31 13.70
CA GLY A 147 -6.12 -7.73 14.74
C GLY A 147 -4.87 -6.87 14.65
N LEU A 148 -4.63 -6.04 15.66
CA LEU A 148 -3.47 -5.16 15.72
C LEU A 148 -2.62 -5.57 16.92
N ASP A 149 -1.34 -5.82 16.67
CA ASP A 149 -0.33 -6.07 17.70
C ASP A 149 0.82 -5.08 17.51
N GLY A 150 1.03 -4.18 18.47
CA GLY A 150 2.10 -3.18 18.37
C GLY A 150 3.50 -3.78 18.55
N TYR A 151 3.62 -4.87 19.30
CA TYR A 151 4.90 -5.39 19.79
C TYR A 151 5.74 -4.34 20.53
N GLY A 152 6.95 -4.02 20.06
CA GLY A 152 7.92 -3.21 20.78
C GLY A 152 7.84 -1.73 20.41
N GLY A 153 8.13 -0.86 21.38
CA GLY A 153 8.11 0.59 21.19
C GLY A 153 6.82 1.27 21.70
N ASP A 154 6.77 2.59 21.55
CA ASP A 154 5.60 3.39 21.91
C ASP A 154 4.67 3.53 20.68
N ASP A 155 3.80 2.54 20.48
CA ASP A 155 2.88 2.51 19.34
C ASP A 155 1.49 3.08 19.64
N GLU A 156 0.88 3.69 18.62
CA GLU A 156 -0.54 4.05 18.60
C GLU A 156 -1.34 3.02 17.80
N LEU A 157 -2.27 2.32 18.46
CA LEU A 157 -3.16 1.34 17.82
C LEU A 157 -4.58 1.90 17.70
N ARG A 158 -5.11 1.91 16.48
CA ARG A 158 -6.48 2.34 16.15
C ARG A 158 -7.20 1.19 15.45
N GLY A 159 -8.19 0.58 16.12
CA GLY A 159 -8.99 -0.49 15.51
C GLY A 159 -9.84 0.03 14.35
N GLY A 160 -10.58 1.12 14.58
CA GLY A 160 -11.52 1.67 13.60
C GLY A 160 -12.94 1.13 13.83
N PRO A 161 -13.84 1.20 12.84
CA PRO A 161 -15.17 0.61 12.93
C PRO A 161 -15.13 -0.91 12.82
N GLY A 162 -15.39 -1.63 13.91
CA GLY A 162 -15.29 -3.08 13.89
C GLY A 162 -15.32 -3.74 15.26
N ASP A 163 -15.30 -5.08 15.26
CA ASP A 163 -15.04 -5.88 16.46
C ASP A 163 -13.54 -6.21 16.52
N ASP A 164 -12.72 -5.24 16.88
CA ASP A 164 -11.26 -5.32 16.77
C ASP A 164 -10.57 -5.91 18.01
N ALA A 165 -9.40 -6.50 17.80
CA ALA A 165 -8.50 -6.98 18.84
C ALA A 165 -7.20 -6.18 18.80
N LEU A 166 -6.92 -5.42 19.87
CA LEU A 166 -5.71 -4.61 19.99
C LEU A 166 -4.84 -5.16 21.13
N ALA A 167 -3.58 -5.46 20.83
CA ALA A 167 -2.56 -5.83 21.80
C ALA A 167 -1.40 -4.84 21.69
N GLY A 168 -1.08 -4.15 22.79
CA GLY A 168 0.19 -3.43 22.92
C GLY A 168 1.02 -4.16 23.96
N GLU A 169 2.25 -4.54 23.62
CA GLU A 169 3.18 -5.04 24.61
C GLU A 169 4.08 -3.89 25.08
N GLN A 170 4.24 -3.74 26.39
CA GLN A 170 5.31 -2.90 26.94
C GLN A 170 6.42 -3.85 27.35
N VAL A 171 7.54 -3.82 26.62
CA VAL A 171 8.78 -4.52 27.02
C VAL A 171 9.62 -3.68 27.97
#